data_AF-A0A9Y3SBC4-F1
#
_entry.id   AF-A0A9Y3SBC4-F1
#
_cell.length_a   1.000
_cell.length_b   1.000
_cell.length_c   1.000
_cell.angle_alpha   90.00
_cell.angle_beta   90.00
_cell.angle_gamma   90.00
#
_symmetry.space_group_name_H-M   'P 1'
#
loop_
_entity.id
_entity.type
_entity.pdbx_description
1 polymer ?
#
loop_
_entity_poly.entity_id
_entity_poly.type
_entity_poly.pdbx_seq_one_letter_code
_entity_poly.pdbx_strand_id
1 'polypeptide(L)'
;MSMESRPGVTAGVKADLENTDFGAAAARIQRRLKQRNTPLNVAITGESGSGKSTFINAFRGIGDEDEGAAPTGVVETTSQVTPYPHPKYPSVILWDLPGIGTTRFPADEYLKLVGFEKFDFFIIISDPRFRENDVKLAQEIQRMKKKFYFLQSKVDKDIRAAKRTRREFNVERTLSTIRKNCAQ
;
A
#
# COMPACT_ATOMS: atom_id res chain seq x y z
N MET A 1 13.56 13.55 5.95
CA MET A 1 13.31 13.24 4.52
C MET A 1 13.13 14.54 3.77
N SER A 2 14.19 15.01 3.12
CA SER A 2 14.16 16.12 2.18
C SER A 2 13.33 15.70 0.95
N MET A 3 12.29 16.46 0.63
CA MET A 3 11.62 16.35 -0.66
C MET A 3 12.59 16.87 -1.72
N GLU A 4 13.38 15.99 -2.33
CA GLU A 4 14.14 16.36 -3.52
C GLU A 4 13.16 16.77 -4.62
N SER A 5 13.32 18.00 -5.09
CA SER A 5 12.49 18.58 -6.14
C SER A 5 12.73 17.84 -7.46
N ARG A 6 11.66 17.36 -8.11
CA ARG A 6 11.76 16.75 -9.44
C ARG A 6 12.45 17.70 -10.43
N PRO A 7 13.55 17.29 -11.10
CA PRO A 7 14.48 18.20 -11.79
C PRO A 7 13.87 19.05 -12.92
N GLY A 8 12.82 18.56 -13.59
CA GLY A 8 12.24 19.27 -14.75
C GLY A 8 11.47 20.56 -14.45
N VAL A 9 11.10 20.86 -13.21
CA VAL A 9 10.24 22.03 -12.91
C VAL A 9 10.95 23.13 -12.15
N THR A 10 11.95 22.80 -11.33
CA THR A 10 12.92 23.80 -10.87
C THR A 10 13.60 24.43 -12.08
N ALA A 11 13.88 23.66 -13.13
CA ALA A 11 14.35 24.17 -14.42
C ALA A 11 13.36 25.14 -15.08
N GLY A 12 12.07 24.82 -15.14
CA GLY A 12 11.05 25.68 -15.75
C GLY A 12 10.81 26.99 -15.00
N VAL A 13 10.76 26.95 -13.66
CA VAL A 13 10.62 28.17 -12.83
C VAL A 13 11.88 29.02 -12.91
N LYS A 14 13.07 28.40 -12.92
CA LYS A 14 14.35 29.10 -13.07
C LYS A 14 14.43 29.81 -14.42
N ALA A 15 14.02 29.16 -15.51
CA ALA A 15 13.99 29.77 -16.84
C ALA A 15 13.02 30.95 -16.92
N ASP A 16 11.83 30.85 -16.31
CA ASP A 16 10.88 31.98 -16.28
C ASP A 16 11.46 33.18 -15.49
N LEU A 17 12.16 32.91 -14.37
CA LEU A 17 12.82 33.95 -13.56
C LEU A 17 14.01 34.59 -14.28
N GLU A 18 14.83 33.80 -14.99
CA GLU A 18 15.95 34.30 -15.81
C GLU A 18 15.46 35.18 -16.96
N ASN A 19 14.29 34.87 -17.53
CA ASN A 19 13.63 35.70 -18.53
C ASN A 19 12.84 36.88 -17.94
N THR A 20 12.94 37.12 -16.62
CA THR A 20 12.22 38.18 -15.90
C THR A 20 10.68 38.07 -16.01
N ASP A 21 10.16 36.90 -16.38
CA ASP A 21 8.73 36.60 -16.45
C ASP A 21 8.24 36.07 -15.09
N PHE A 22 8.10 37.01 -14.15
CA PHE A 22 7.60 36.71 -12.81
C PHE A 22 6.16 36.18 -12.82
N GLY A 23 5.36 36.56 -13.82
CA GLY A 23 3.98 36.10 -13.99
C GLY A 23 3.92 34.61 -14.32
N ALA A 24 4.71 34.15 -15.29
CA ALA A 24 4.83 32.74 -15.64
C ALA A 24 5.44 31.92 -14.48
N ALA A 25 6.48 32.45 -13.82
CA ALA A 25 7.10 31.81 -12.67
C ALA A 25 6.07 31.60 -11.54
N ALA A 26 5.32 32.66 -11.18
CA ALA A 26 4.28 32.59 -10.16
C ALA A 26 3.17 31.60 -10.55
N ALA A 27 2.72 31.61 -11.81
CA ALA A 27 1.70 30.68 -12.30
C ALA A 27 2.16 29.21 -12.23
N ARG A 28 3.44 28.91 -12.54
CA ARG A 28 3.99 27.56 -12.39
C ARG A 28 4.11 27.12 -10.94
N ILE A 29 4.54 28.02 -10.05
CA ILE A 29 4.61 27.76 -8.61
C ILE A 29 3.20 27.46 -8.07
N GLN A 30 2.22 28.31 -8.37
CA GLN A 30 0.83 28.13 -7.93
C GLN A 30 0.21 26.83 -8.45
N ARG A 31 0.44 26.49 -9.73
CA ARG A 31 -0.01 25.21 -10.31
C ARG A 31 0.57 24.01 -9.55
N ARG A 32 1.84 24.08 -9.14
CA ARG A 32 2.48 23.02 -8.34
C ARG A 32 1.95 22.93 -6.92
N LEU A 33 1.72 24.06 -6.26
CA LEU A 33 1.11 24.08 -4.94
C LEU A 33 -0.28 23.45 -4.97
N LYS A 34 -1.07 23.71 -6.01
CA LYS A 34 -2.35 23.02 -6.23
C LYS A 34 -2.20 21.51 -6.45
N GLN A 35 -1.19 21.07 -7.21
CA GLN A 35 -0.92 19.64 -7.44
C GLN A 35 -0.55 18.88 -6.15
N ARG A 36 0.02 19.55 -5.13
CA ARG A 36 0.29 18.91 -3.82
C ARG A 36 -0.97 18.45 -3.08
N ASN A 37 -2.13 18.99 -3.43
CA ASN A 37 -3.42 18.60 -2.84
C ASN A 37 -4.12 17.48 -3.62
N THR A 38 -3.48 16.91 -4.64
CA THR A 38 -4.04 15.76 -5.37
C THR A 38 -4.06 14.55 -4.44
N PRO A 39 -5.23 13.90 -4.23
CA PRO A 39 -5.30 12.69 -3.42
C PRO A 39 -4.49 11.55 -4.04
N LEU A 40 -3.77 10.82 -3.19
CA LEU A 40 -3.12 9.55 -3.49
C LEU A 40 -3.90 8.45 -2.77
N ASN A 41 -4.60 7.63 -3.55
CA ASN A 41 -5.45 6.55 -3.08
C ASN A 41 -4.71 5.21 -3.19
N VAL A 42 -4.30 4.66 -2.05
CA VAL A 42 -3.59 3.39 -1.98
C VAL A 42 -4.53 2.32 -1.43
N ALA A 43 -4.83 1.30 -2.24
CA ALA A 43 -5.64 0.18 -1.78
C ALA A 43 -4.79 -0.86 -1.06
N ILE A 44 -5.22 -1.26 0.13
CA ILE A 44 -4.62 -2.32 0.93
C ILE A 44 -5.56 -3.53 0.88
N THR A 45 -5.09 -4.62 0.27
CA THR A 45 -5.87 -5.86 0.08
C THR A 45 -5.08 -7.07 0.53
N GLY A 46 -5.74 -8.23 0.55
CA GLY A 46 -5.22 -9.49 1.07
C GLY A 46 -6.21 -10.17 2.00
N GLU A 47 -5.97 -11.43 2.31
CA GLU A 47 -6.91 -12.23 3.10
C GLU A 47 -7.15 -11.71 4.52
N SER A 48 -8.21 -12.20 5.15
CA SER A 48 -8.46 -11.94 6.57
C SER A 48 -7.29 -12.45 7.42
N GLY A 49 -6.90 -11.66 8.42
CA GLY A 49 -5.77 -11.98 9.29
C GLY A 49 -4.39 -11.79 8.65
N SER A 50 -4.26 -11.32 7.40
CA SER A 50 -2.95 -11.10 6.78
C SER A 50 -2.16 -9.91 7.38
N GLY A 51 -2.79 -9.09 8.21
CA GLY A 51 -2.15 -7.95 8.88
C GLY A 51 -2.37 -6.60 8.20
N LYS A 52 -3.41 -6.47 7.36
CA LYS A 52 -3.78 -5.21 6.69
C LYS A 52 -3.94 -4.03 7.64
N SER A 53 -4.77 -4.19 8.68
CA SER A 53 -5.07 -3.13 9.64
C SER A 53 -3.82 -2.68 10.40
N THR A 54 -3.00 -3.63 10.87
CA THR A 54 -1.71 -3.35 11.51
C THR A 54 -0.76 -2.61 10.56
N PHE A 55 -0.71 -2.99 9.28
CA PHE A 55 0.08 -2.28 8.28
C PHE A 55 -0.41 -0.83 8.09
N ILE A 56 -1.73 -0.62 8.01
CA ILE A 56 -2.33 0.71 7.87
C ILE A 56 -1.96 1.60 9.05
N ASN A 57 -2.07 1.09 10.27
CA ASN A 57 -1.74 1.83 11.49
C ASN A 57 -0.24 2.17 11.55
N ALA A 58 0.62 1.18 11.30
CA ALA A 58 2.06 1.35 11.27
C ALA A 58 2.49 2.36 10.19
N PHE A 59 1.90 2.31 8.99
CA PHE A 59 2.19 3.26 7.91
C PHE A 59 1.77 4.69 8.30
N ARG A 60 0.64 4.83 9.02
CA ARG A 60 0.14 6.12 9.52
C ARG A 60 0.89 6.63 10.75
N GLY A 61 1.74 5.80 11.36
CA GLY A 61 2.50 6.12 12.57
C GLY A 61 1.63 6.23 13.82
N ILE A 62 0.52 5.49 13.87
CA ILE A 62 -0.39 5.43 15.03
C ILE A 62 -0.39 4.02 15.62
N GLY A 63 -0.70 3.92 16.91
CA GLY A 63 -0.88 2.66 17.61
C GLY A 63 -2.18 1.95 17.19
N ASP A 64 -2.22 0.63 17.37
CA ASP A 64 -3.39 -0.20 17.02
C ASP A 64 -4.62 0.08 17.90
N GLU A 65 -4.42 0.70 19.08
CA GLU A 65 -5.46 1.06 20.04
C GLU A 65 -5.77 2.58 20.05
N ASP A 66 -5.08 3.36 19.20
CA ASP A 66 -5.29 4.80 19.14
C ASP A 66 -6.62 5.15 18.48
N GLU A 67 -7.15 6.33 18.80
CA GLU A 67 -8.36 6.84 18.16
C GLU A 67 -8.15 6.98 16.63
N GLY A 68 -9.09 6.41 15.87
CA GLY A 68 -9.01 6.40 14.40
C GLY A 68 -8.04 5.36 13.82
N ALA A 69 -7.56 4.41 14.63
CA ALA A 69 -6.86 3.22 14.15
C ALA A 69 -7.77 2.31 13.31
N ALA A 70 -7.17 1.64 12.34
CA ALA A 70 -7.82 0.54 11.64
C ALA A 70 -7.99 -0.63 12.62
N PRO A 71 -9.23 -1.14 12.83
CA PRO A 71 -9.48 -2.19 13.81
C PRO A 71 -8.69 -3.46 13.50
N THR A 72 -7.84 -3.87 14.44
CA THR A 72 -7.10 -5.14 14.35
C THR A 72 -7.88 -6.27 15.01
N GLY A 73 -7.84 -7.48 14.43
CA GLY A 73 -8.51 -8.65 14.99
C GLY A 73 -8.16 -9.94 14.26
N VAL A 74 -8.55 -11.07 14.85
CA VAL A 74 -8.34 -12.41 14.26
C VAL A 74 -9.44 -12.75 13.24
N VAL A 75 -10.62 -12.18 13.42
CA VAL A 75 -11.77 -12.31 12.52
C VAL A 75 -11.74 -11.17 11.51
N GLU A 76 -12.36 -11.37 10.34
CA GLU A 76 -12.56 -10.28 9.38
C GLU A 76 -13.34 -9.13 10.04
N THR A 77 -12.64 -8.02 10.30
CA THR A 77 -13.21 -6.82 10.95
C THR A 77 -13.85 -5.87 9.94
N THR A 78 -13.37 -5.89 8.69
CA THR A 78 -13.74 -4.92 7.65
C THR A 78 -14.70 -5.53 6.64
N SER A 79 -15.98 -5.15 6.68
CA SER A 79 -17.01 -5.57 5.70
C SER A 79 -17.24 -4.55 4.58
N GLN A 80 -16.62 -3.38 4.65
CA GLN A 80 -16.76 -2.28 3.69
C GLN A 80 -15.40 -1.64 3.41
N VAL A 81 -15.19 -1.17 2.18
CA VAL A 81 -13.98 -0.43 1.80
C VAL A 81 -13.88 0.86 2.61
N THR A 82 -12.86 0.96 3.47
CA THR A 82 -12.78 2.01 4.51
C THR A 82 -11.54 2.89 4.32
N PRO A 83 -11.68 4.22 4.22
CA PRO A 83 -10.55 5.14 4.07
C PRO A 83 -9.89 5.48 5.41
N TYR A 84 -8.57 5.52 5.40
CA TYR A 84 -7.72 5.95 6.51
C TYR A 84 -6.72 7.01 6.02
N PRO A 85 -7.08 8.30 6.13
CA PRO A 85 -6.16 9.39 5.79
C PRO A 85 -4.92 9.39 6.68
N HIS A 86 -3.76 9.71 6.11
CA HIS A 86 -2.53 9.84 6.89
C HIS A 86 -2.58 11.12 7.74
N PRO A 87 -2.33 11.07 9.07
CA PRO A 87 -2.49 12.23 9.97
C PRO A 87 -1.68 13.46 9.54
N LYS A 88 -0.42 13.25 9.13
CA LYS A 88 0.48 14.31 8.64
C LYS A 88 0.27 14.69 7.17
N TYR A 89 -0.32 13.82 6.35
CA TYR A 89 -0.41 13.99 4.89
C TYR A 89 -1.82 13.61 4.43
N PRO A 90 -2.85 14.45 4.67
CA PRO A 90 -4.24 14.07 4.45
C PRO A 90 -4.59 13.71 2.99
N SER A 91 -3.78 14.15 2.03
CA SER A 91 -3.91 13.73 0.63
C SER A 91 -3.48 12.28 0.40
N VAL A 92 -2.76 11.63 1.32
CA VAL A 92 -2.44 10.21 1.26
C VAL A 92 -3.51 9.43 2.01
N ILE A 93 -4.29 8.64 1.28
CA ILE A 93 -5.40 7.85 1.81
C ILE A 93 -5.08 6.37 1.62
N LEU A 94 -4.96 5.65 2.73
CA LEU A 94 -4.90 4.20 2.73
C LEU A 94 -6.32 3.66 2.80
N TRP A 95 -6.69 2.79 1.88
CA TRP A 95 -8.01 2.19 1.85
C TRP A 95 -7.88 0.74 2.29
N ASP A 96 -8.52 0.38 3.41
CA ASP A 96 -8.64 -1.01 3.82
C ASP A 96 -9.75 -1.66 3.01
N LEU A 97 -9.40 -2.70 2.26
CA LEU A 97 -10.37 -3.49 1.49
C LEU A 97 -10.73 -4.76 2.29
N PRO A 98 -11.97 -5.26 2.18
CA PRO A 98 -12.36 -6.51 2.80
C PRO A 98 -11.45 -7.67 2.40
N GLY A 99 -11.39 -8.70 3.23
CA GLY A 99 -10.58 -9.88 2.95
C GLY A 99 -11.15 -10.66 1.77
N ILE A 100 -10.33 -10.97 0.78
CA ILE A 100 -10.76 -11.83 -0.32
C ILE A 100 -10.87 -13.29 0.16
N GLY A 101 -11.81 -14.05 -0.42
CA GLY A 101 -11.92 -15.49 -0.18
C GLY A 101 -12.67 -15.87 1.10
N THR A 102 -13.33 -14.92 1.76
CA THR A 102 -14.31 -15.24 2.81
C THR A 102 -15.66 -15.59 2.17
N THR A 103 -16.53 -16.29 2.89
CA THR A 103 -17.87 -16.70 2.41
C THR A 103 -18.75 -15.51 1.99
N ARG A 104 -18.38 -14.29 2.38
CA ARG A 104 -19.11 -13.05 2.08
C ARG A 104 -18.60 -12.34 0.82
N PHE A 105 -17.42 -12.69 0.31
CA PHE A 105 -16.82 -12.01 -0.83
C PHE A 105 -16.22 -13.01 -1.84
N PRO A 106 -17.06 -13.62 -2.71
CA PRO A 106 -16.59 -14.32 -3.89
C PRO A 106 -15.74 -13.38 -4.76
N ALA A 107 -14.64 -13.89 -5.33
CA ALA A 107 -13.68 -13.07 -6.07
C ALA A 107 -14.32 -12.22 -7.19
N ASP A 108 -15.36 -12.77 -7.81
CA ASP A 108 -16.09 -12.20 -8.95
C ASP A 108 -16.94 -10.97 -8.55
N GLU A 109 -17.48 -10.98 -7.33
CA GLU A 109 -18.26 -9.87 -6.76
C GLU A 109 -17.35 -8.83 -6.08
N TYR A 110 -16.21 -9.28 -5.55
CA TYR A 110 -15.18 -8.42 -4.94
C TYR A 110 -14.76 -7.28 -5.87
N LEU A 111 -14.58 -7.58 -7.16
CA LEU A 111 -14.13 -6.59 -8.14
C LEU A 111 -15.12 -5.44 -8.34
N LYS A 112 -16.42 -5.77 -8.35
CA LYS A 112 -17.51 -4.79 -8.50
C LYS A 112 -17.69 -3.96 -7.23
N LEU A 113 -17.61 -4.61 -6.07
CA LEU A 113 -17.80 -3.97 -4.77
C LEU A 113 -16.72 -2.94 -4.45
N VAL A 114 -15.48 -3.24 -4.82
CA VAL A 114 -14.31 -2.46 -4.39
C VAL A 114 -14.12 -1.18 -5.22
N GLY A 115 -14.57 -1.17 -6.48
CA GLY A 115 -14.47 -0.01 -7.37
C GLY A 115 -13.01 0.35 -7.66
N PHE A 116 -12.25 -0.60 -8.22
CA PHE A 116 -10.80 -0.53 -8.35
C PHE A 116 -10.23 0.69 -9.10
N GLU A 117 -11.03 1.32 -9.96
CA GLU A 117 -10.59 2.46 -10.77
C GLU A 117 -10.14 3.66 -9.93
N LYS A 118 -10.71 3.82 -8.73
CA LYS A 118 -10.44 4.94 -7.82
C LYS A 118 -9.07 4.92 -7.16
N PHE A 119 -8.35 3.80 -7.25
CA PHE A 119 -7.04 3.65 -6.61
C PHE A 119 -5.89 3.90 -7.58
N ASP A 120 -4.84 4.55 -7.12
CA ASP A 120 -3.63 4.81 -7.89
C ASP A 120 -2.77 3.54 -8.01
N PHE A 121 -2.65 2.79 -6.92
CA PHE A 121 -1.97 1.50 -6.87
C PHE A 121 -2.44 0.66 -5.69
N PHE A 122 -2.03 -0.61 -5.70
CA PHE A 122 -2.41 -1.62 -4.72
C PHE A 122 -1.23 -2.12 -3.90
N ILE A 123 -1.48 -2.48 -2.66
CA ILE A 123 -0.58 -3.28 -1.82
C ILE A 123 -1.34 -4.55 -1.44
N ILE A 124 -0.86 -5.70 -1.92
CA ILE A 124 -1.40 -7.02 -1.60
C ILE A 124 -0.59 -7.57 -0.43
N ILE A 125 -1.23 -7.75 0.72
CA ILE A 125 -0.61 -8.24 1.95
C ILE A 125 -0.99 -9.71 2.15
N SER A 126 0.02 -10.58 2.18
CA SER A 126 -0.16 -12.02 2.36
C SER A 126 0.61 -12.54 3.58
N ASP A 127 -0.01 -13.47 4.31
CA ASP A 127 0.58 -14.26 5.41
C ASP A 127 1.16 -15.54 4.77
N PRO A 128 2.27 -16.16 5.26
CA PRO A 128 3.38 -16.70 4.45
C PRO A 128 3.08 -17.76 3.40
N ARG A 129 1.85 -18.27 3.32
CA ARG A 129 1.39 -19.08 2.20
C ARG A 129 0.74 -18.16 1.19
N PHE A 130 1.40 -18.02 0.04
CA PHE A 130 0.80 -17.45 -1.17
C PHE A 130 -0.45 -18.25 -1.54
N ARG A 131 -1.59 -17.58 -1.73
CA ARG A 131 -2.88 -18.25 -1.99
C ARG A 131 -3.42 -17.90 -3.37
N GLU A 132 -4.28 -18.77 -3.88
CA GLU A 132 -4.94 -18.59 -5.18
C GLU A 132 -5.67 -17.24 -5.29
N ASN A 133 -6.23 -16.76 -4.17
CA ASN A 133 -6.89 -15.45 -4.12
C ASN A 133 -5.92 -14.28 -4.35
N ASP A 134 -4.69 -14.36 -3.83
CA ASP A 134 -3.66 -13.33 -4.05
C ASP A 134 -3.26 -13.27 -5.53
N VAL A 135 -3.16 -14.43 -6.19
CA VAL A 135 -2.89 -14.53 -7.64
C VAL A 135 -4.01 -13.90 -8.46
N LYS A 136 -5.26 -14.27 -8.17
CA LYS A 136 -6.43 -13.73 -8.89
C LYS A 136 -6.49 -12.21 -8.76
N LEU A 137 -6.24 -11.67 -7.56
CA LEU A 137 -6.14 -10.22 -7.35
C LEU A 137 -5.03 -9.58 -8.18
N ALA A 138 -3.82 -10.14 -8.14
CA ALA A 138 -2.69 -9.60 -8.88
C ALA A 138 -2.96 -9.59 -10.40
N GLN A 139 -3.49 -10.69 -10.95
CA GLN A 139 -3.85 -10.81 -12.36
C GLN A 139 -4.89 -9.78 -12.77
N GLU A 140 -5.89 -9.56 -11.93
CA GLU A 140 -6.96 -8.60 -12.22
C GLU A 140 -6.47 -7.15 -12.16
N ILE A 141 -5.63 -6.81 -11.17
CA ILE A 141 -4.98 -5.50 -11.08
C ILE A 141 -4.11 -5.25 -12.33
N GLN A 142 -3.39 -6.26 -12.81
CA GLN A 142 -2.63 -6.19 -14.06
C GLN A 142 -3.52 -6.00 -15.28
N ARG A 143 -4.65 -6.70 -15.36
CA ARG A 143 -5.66 -6.54 -16.43
C ARG A 143 -6.17 -5.11 -16.49
N MET A 144 -6.34 -4.46 -15.34
CA MET A 144 -6.70 -3.05 -15.22
C MET A 144 -5.55 -2.06 -15.51
N LYS A 145 -4.36 -2.55 -15.85
CA LYS A 145 -3.14 -1.75 -16.08
C LYS A 145 -2.74 -0.89 -14.88
N LYS A 146 -3.13 -1.30 -13.68
CA LYS A 146 -2.76 -0.65 -12.42
C LYS A 146 -1.51 -1.33 -11.84
N LYS A 147 -0.77 -0.58 -11.02
CA LYS A 147 0.42 -1.11 -10.34
C LYS A 147 0.00 -1.76 -9.02
N PHE A 148 0.69 -2.83 -8.64
CA PHE A 148 0.60 -3.41 -7.32
C PHE A 148 1.98 -3.70 -6.74
N TYR A 149 2.02 -3.77 -5.41
CA TYR A 149 3.17 -4.22 -4.65
C TYR A 149 2.73 -5.40 -3.80
N PHE A 150 3.57 -6.43 -3.75
CA PHE A 150 3.34 -7.57 -2.87
C PHE A 150 4.12 -7.39 -1.57
N LEU A 151 3.45 -7.55 -0.44
CA LEU A 151 4.03 -7.45 0.89
C LEU A 151 3.75 -8.75 1.64
N GLN A 152 4.80 -9.49 1.93
CA GLN A 152 4.71 -10.65 2.81
C GLN A 152 4.84 -10.21 4.26
N SER A 153 3.76 -10.39 5.02
CA SER A 153 3.72 -10.07 6.44
C SER A 153 4.20 -11.25 7.28
N LYS A 154 4.39 -11.00 8.58
CA LYS A 154 4.69 -12.02 9.61
C LYS A 154 5.94 -12.86 9.35
N VAL A 155 6.92 -12.33 8.61
CA VAL A 155 8.22 -12.97 8.35
C VAL A 155 8.96 -13.33 9.66
N ASP A 156 8.71 -12.58 10.73
CA ASP A 156 9.21 -12.89 12.07
C ASP A 156 8.71 -14.26 12.61
N LYS A 157 7.51 -14.71 12.20
CA LYS A 157 7.00 -16.05 12.53
C LYS A 157 7.78 -17.13 11.78
N ASP A 158 8.07 -16.92 10.50
CA ASP A 158 8.85 -17.87 9.69
C ASP A 158 10.28 -18.00 10.22
N ILE A 159 10.90 -16.88 10.59
CA ILE A 159 12.21 -16.83 11.23
C ILE A 159 12.19 -17.62 12.55
N ARG A 160 11.19 -17.38 13.41
CA ARG A 160 11.02 -18.12 14.68
C ARG A 160 10.81 -19.62 14.47
N ALA A 161 10.02 -20.00 13.46
CA ALA A 161 9.80 -21.41 13.12
C ALA A 161 11.07 -22.09 12.59
N ALA A 162 11.82 -21.42 11.70
CA ALA A 162 13.09 -21.92 11.17
C ALA A 162 14.12 -22.11 12.28
N LYS A 163 14.20 -21.18 13.24
CA LYS A 163 15.11 -21.26 14.40
C LYS A 163 14.80 -22.45 15.32
N ARG A 164 13.53 -22.85 15.45
CA ARG A 164 13.12 -23.99 16.28
C ARG A 164 13.36 -25.34 15.62
N THR A 165 13.29 -25.40 14.30
CA THR A 165 13.25 -26.67 13.54
C THR A 165 14.58 -27.05 12.92
N ARG A 166 15.47 -26.08 12.65
CA ARG A 166 16.76 -26.33 12.00
C ARG A 166 17.90 -26.34 13.02
N ARG A 167 18.78 -27.35 12.92
CA ARG A 167 20.04 -27.40 13.68
C ARG A 167 20.98 -26.23 13.35
N GLU A 168 21.09 -25.89 12.07
CA GLU A 168 21.84 -24.72 11.61
C GLU A 168 20.86 -23.64 11.13
N PHE A 169 20.69 -22.61 11.95
CA PHE A 169 19.81 -21.48 11.64
C PHE A 169 20.62 -20.30 11.11
N ASN A 170 20.18 -19.75 9.97
CA ASN A 170 20.73 -18.53 9.39
C ASN A 170 19.57 -17.64 8.92
N VAL A 171 19.52 -16.41 9.46
CA VAL A 171 18.45 -15.44 9.17
C VAL A 171 18.44 -15.05 7.69
N GLU A 172 19.59 -14.70 7.13
CA GLU A 172 19.72 -14.23 5.74
C GLU A 172 19.28 -15.30 4.74
N ARG A 173 19.69 -16.56 4.95
CA ARG A 173 19.28 -17.70 4.13
C ARG A 173 17.77 -17.92 4.20
N THR A 174 17.18 -17.76 5.40
CA THR A 174 15.73 -17.85 5.60
C THR A 174 15.02 -16.74 4.83
N LEU A 175 15.44 -15.48 4.98
CA LEU A 175 14.90 -14.34 4.24
C LEU A 175 15.06 -14.48 2.72
N SER A 176 16.21 -14.98 2.25
CA SER A 176 16.46 -15.23 0.83
C SER A 176 15.52 -16.30 0.26
N THR A 177 15.27 -17.37 1.02
CA THR A 177 14.32 -18.43 0.63
C THR A 177 12.90 -17.88 0.51
N ILE A 178 12.49 -17.09 1.52
CA ILE A 178 11.18 -16.43 1.55
C ILE A 178 11.01 -15.53 0.33
N ARG A 179 11.97 -14.65 0.04
CA ARG A 179 11.93 -13.76 -1.13
C ARG A 179 11.86 -14.51 -2.47
N LYS A 180 12.61 -15.61 -2.61
CA LYS A 180 12.59 -16.42 -3.84
C LYS A 180 11.23 -17.08 -4.06
N ASN A 181 10.60 -17.57 -2.99
CA ASN A 181 9.27 -18.18 -3.09
C ASN A 181 8.19 -17.18 -3.50
N CYS A 182 8.33 -15.90 -3.17
CA CYS A 182 7.40 -14.85 -3.63
C CYS A 182 7.62 -14.40 -5.08
N ALA A 183 8.76 -14.74 -5.68
CA ALA A 183 9.11 -14.34 -7.04
C ALA A 183 8.85 -15.43 -8.09
N GLN A 184 8.41 -16.61 -7.66
CA GLN A 184 7.98 -17.72 -8.52
C GLN A 184 6.50 -17.58 -8.85
#